data_AF-A0A7W1U1Q5-F1
#
_entry.id   AF-A0A7W1U1Q5-F1
#
_cell.length_a   1.000
_cell.length_b   1.000
_cell.length_c   1.000
_cell.angle_alpha   90.00
_cell.angle_beta   90.00
_cell.angle_gamma   90.00
#
_symmetry.space_group_name_H-M   'P 1'
#
loop_
_entity.id
_entity.type
_entity.pdbx_description
1 polymer ?
#
loop_
_entity_poly.entity_id
_entity_poly.type
_entity_poly.pdbx_seq_one_letter_code
_entity_poly.pdbx_strand_id
1 'polypeptide(L)'
;MSADLIQLPNVSDIREMLTSARQDINAEIKTTPELADQSKLLFQVLDIVEEKTNKTKDFNALSGKEKIEMAAYLNFLHVLLEDFFSIDDFEGFEEVEDDEDDEK
;
A
#
# COMPACT_ATOMS: atom_id res chain seq x y z
N MET A 1 -30.97 15.10 -10.13
CA MET A 1 -29.63 14.73 -10.61
C MET A 1 -28.89 14.16 -9.42
N SER A 2 -28.50 12.89 -9.43
CA SER A 2 -27.68 12.33 -8.35
C SER A 2 -26.29 12.94 -8.48
N ALA A 3 -25.88 13.73 -7.49
CA ALA A 3 -24.50 14.20 -7.42
C ALA A 3 -23.58 12.98 -7.32
N ASP A 4 -22.55 12.93 -8.16
CA ASP A 4 -21.53 11.90 -8.08
C ASP A 4 -20.66 12.23 -6.86
N LEU A 5 -20.96 11.60 -5.72
CA LEU A 5 -20.37 11.93 -4.43
C LEU A 5 -18.90 11.47 -4.31
N ILE A 6 -18.45 10.60 -5.23
CA ILE A 6 -17.10 10.03 -5.22
C ILE A 6 -16.40 10.44 -6.51
N GLN A 7 -15.38 11.28 -6.35
CA GLN A 7 -14.46 11.66 -7.41
C GLN A 7 -13.15 10.93 -7.18
N LEU A 8 -12.77 10.08 -8.13
CA LEU A 8 -11.49 9.38 -8.11
C LEU A 8 -10.45 10.21 -8.87
N PRO A 9 -9.16 10.09 -8.52
CA PRO A 9 -8.07 10.65 -9.32
C PRO A 9 -8.09 10.12 -10.75
N ASN A 10 -7.35 10.75 -11.68
CA ASN A 10 -7.26 10.20 -13.03
C ASN A 10 -6.46 8.89 -13.04
N VAL A 11 -6.77 8.02 -14.00
CA VAL A 11 -6.06 6.75 -14.19
C VAL A 11 -4.55 6.94 -14.38
N SER A 12 -4.13 8.01 -15.07
CA SER A 12 -2.72 8.39 -15.21
C SER A 12 -2.06 8.61 -13.85
N ASP A 13 -2.71 9.41 -13.01
CA ASP A 13 -2.19 9.86 -11.72
C ASP A 13 -2.05 8.66 -10.77
N ILE A 14 -3.02 7.74 -10.79
CA ILE A 14 -2.94 6.49 -10.02
C ILE A 14 -1.78 5.62 -10.50
N ARG A 15 -1.56 5.48 -11.81
CA ARG A 15 -0.42 4.70 -12.32
C ARG A 15 0.93 5.27 -11.92
N GLU A 16 1.06 6.60 -11.98
CA GLU A 16 2.27 7.29 -11.52
C GLU A 16 2.49 7.07 -10.02
N MET A 17 1.44 7.22 -9.21
CA MET A 17 1.48 6.96 -7.77
C MET A 17 1.90 5.52 -7.45
N LEU A 18 1.29 4.51 -8.12
CA LEU A 18 1.63 3.10 -7.92
C LEU A 18 3.09 2.80 -8.30
N THR A 19 3.57 3.42 -9.38
CA THR A 19 4.96 3.28 -9.84
C THR A 19 5.93 3.89 -8.82
N SER A 20 5.63 5.09 -8.33
CA SER A 20 6.45 5.76 -7.29
C SER A 20 6.47 4.92 -6.03
N ALA A 21 5.31 4.56 -5.48
CA ALA A 21 5.21 3.77 -4.26
C ALA A 21 6.00 2.46 -4.36
N ARG A 22 5.93 1.76 -5.50
CA ARG A 22 6.73 0.54 -5.73
C ARG A 22 8.23 0.83 -5.74
N GLN A 23 8.67 1.93 -6.34
CA GLN A 23 10.09 2.31 -6.34
C GLN A 23 10.56 2.67 -4.93
N ASP A 24 9.77 3.43 -4.19
CA ASP A 24 10.08 3.90 -2.85
C ASP A 24 10.19 2.71 -1.87
N ILE A 25 9.22 1.79 -1.87
CA ILE A 25 9.28 0.56 -1.06
C ILE A 25 10.53 -0.26 -1.39
N ASN A 26 10.84 -0.45 -2.68
CA ASN A 26 12.02 -1.21 -3.09
C ASN A 26 13.33 -0.51 -2.72
N ALA A 27 13.36 0.82 -2.70
CA ALA A 27 14.51 1.58 -2.23
C ALA A 27 14.68 1.37 -0.72
N GLU A 28 13.59 1.42 0.03
CA GLU A 28 13.60 1.24 1.48
C GLU A 28 14.03 -0.16 1.90
N ILE A 29 13.52 -1.22 1.24
CA ILE A 29 13.95 -2.60 1.51
C ILE A 29 15.44 -2.81 1.21
N LYS A 30 16.00 -2.10 0.23
CA LYS A 30 17.45 -2.18 -0.04
C LYS A 30 18.28 -1.55 1.07
N THR A 31 17.74 -0.52 1.72
CA THR A 31 18.37 0.15 2.87
C THR A 31 18.18 -0.67 4.15
N THR A 32 16.97 -1.21 4.34
CA THR A 32 16.53 -1.92 5.55
C THR A 32 15.88 -3.26 5.15
N PRO A 33 16.68 -4.33 4.95
CA PRO A 33 16.19 -5.62 4.44
C PRO A 33 15.13 -6.32 5.31
N GLU A 34 15.09 -6.02 6.60
CA GLU A 34 14.10 -6.56 7.56
C GLU A 34 12.65 -6.18 7.18
N LEU A 35 12.49 -5.06 6.48
CA LEU A 35 11.20 -4.60 5.97
C LEU A 35 10.68 -5.43 4.81
N ALA A 36 11.48 -6.34 4.23
CA ALA A 36 11.07 -7.19 3.13
C ALA A 36 9.82 -8.00 3.45
N ASP A 37 9.72 -8.56 4.66
CA ASP A 37 8.56 -9.34 5.07
C ASP A 37 7.32 -8.48 5.31
N GLN A 38 7.51 -7.30 5.92
CA GLN A 38 6.44 -6.33 6.15
C GLN A 38 5.90 -5.76 4.83
N SER A 39 6.76 -5.60 3.83
CA SER A 39 6.39 -5.10 2.50
C SER A 39 5.53 -6.05 1.66
N LYS A 40 5.43 -7.33 2.03
CA LYS A 40 4.68 -8.34 1.26
C LYS A 40 3.21 -7.97 1.09
N LEU A 41 2.57 -7.51 2.18
CA LEU A 41 1.18 -7.07 2.13
C LEU A 41 1.02 -5.83 1.24
N LEU A 42 1.94 -4.88 1.33
CA LEU A 42 1.98 -3.69 0.48
C LEU A 42 2.06 -4.03 -1.00
N PHE A 43 2.96 -4.94 -1.39
CA PHE A 43 3.05 -5.37 -2.79
C PHE A 43 1.78 -6.07 -3.26
N GLN A 44 1.13 -6.89 -2.42
CA GLN A 44 -0.14 -7.51 -2.77
C GLN A 44 -1.25 -6.47 -3.01
N VAL A 45 -1.34 -5.44 -2.15
CA VAL A 45 -2.32 -4.37 -2.32
C VAL A 45 -2.01 -3.52 -3.55
N LEU A 46 -0.73 -3.21 -3.80
CA LEU A 46 -0.27 -2.55 -5.03
C LEU A 46 -0.70 -3.33 -6.27
N ASP A 47 -0.48 -4.64 -6.30
CA ASP A 47 -0.83 -5.50 -7.43
C ASP A 47 -2.35 -5.50 -7.69
N ILE A 48 -3.18 -5.53 -6.63
CA ILE A 48 -4.64 -5.45 -6.74
C ILE A 48 -5.09 -4.11 -7.33
N VAL A 49 -4.54 -3.01 -6.83
CA VAL A 49 -4.89 -1.65 -7.30
C VAL A 49 -4.43 -1.48 -8.74
N GLU A 50 -3.23 -1.96 -9.07
CA GLU A 50 -2.67 -1.94 -10.42
C GLU A 50 -3.51 -2.75 -11.40
N GLU A 51 -3.92 -3.97 -11.03
CA GLU A 51 -4.79 -4.81 -11.86
C GLU A 51 -6.13 -4.11 -12.16
N LYS A 52 -6.76 -3.52 -11.14
CA LYS A 52 -8.02 -2.77 -11.31
C LYS A 52 -7.81 -1.52 -12.16
N THR A 53 -6.73 -0.77 -11.94
CA THR A 53 -6.36 0.41 -12.73
C THR A 53 -6.07 0.07 -14.18
N ASN A 54 -5.51 -1.11 -14.46
CA ASN A 54 -5.24 -1.56 -15.82
C ASN A 54 -6.50 -2.05 -16.55
N LYS A 55 -7.45 -2.63 -15.81
CA LYS A 55 -8.76 -3.03 -16.35
C LYS A 55 -9.68 -1.83 -16.62
N THR A 56 -9.49 -0.73 -15.91
CA THR A 56 -10.32 0.48 -16.05
C THR A 56 -9.63 1.57 -16.85
N LYS A 57 -10.20 1.92 -18.01
CA LYS A 57 -9.69 3.01 -18.86
C LYS A 57 -10.06 4.40 -18.33
N ASP A 58 -11.20 4.51 -17.66
CA ASP A 58 -11.74 5.75 -17.11
C ASP A 58 -12.50 5.43 -15.82
N PHE A 59 -12.05 5.99 -14.71
CA PHE A 59 -12.68 5.81 -13.41
C PHE A 59 -14.04 6.51 -13.29
N ASN A 60 -14.31 7.53 -14.11
CA ASN A 60 -15.61 8.19 -14.13
C ASN A 60 -16.70 7.32 -14.74
N ALA A 61 -16.32 6.35 -15.59
CA ALA A 61 -17.23 5.39 -16.20
C ALA A 61 -17.60 4.22 -15.28
N LEU A 62 -16.96 4.10 -14.11
CA LEU A 62 -17.27 3.07 -13.12
C LEU A 62 -18.64 3.30 -12.47
N SER A 63 -19.30 2.20 -12.09
CA SER A 63 -20.48 2.27 -11.24
C SER A 63 -20.11 2.81 -9.85
N GLY A 64 -21.08 3.40 -9.14
CA GLY A 64 -20.85 3.93 -7.79
C GLY A 64 -20.25 2.90 -6.82
N LYS A 65 -20.64 1.62 -6.93
CA LYS A 65 -20.05 0.53 -6.14
C LYS A 65 -18.57 0.33 -6.46
N GLU A 66 -18.21 0.29 -7.74
CA GLU A 66 -16.81 0.14 -8.17
C GLU A 66 -15.96 1.35 -7.79
N LYS A 67 -16.55 2.56 -7.80
CA LYS A 67 -15.88 3.76 -7.29
C LYS A 67 -15.59 3.68 -5.78
N ILE A 68 -16.56 3.23 -4.98
CA ILE A 68 -16.36 2.98 -3.54
C ILE A 68 -15.26 1.96 -3.31
N GLU A 69 -15.31 0.86 -4.06
CA GLU A 69 -14.33 -0.21 -3.94
C GLU A 69 -12.92 0.27 -4.30
N MET A 70 -12.76 1.01 -5.40
CA MET A 70 -11.49 1.61 -5.77
C MET A 70 -11.00 2.61 -4.73
N ALA A 71 -11.87 3.50 -4.23
CA ALA A 71 -11.53 4.44 -3.18
C ALA A 71 -11.06 3.72 -1.90
N ALA A 72 -11.71 2.62 -1.52
CA ALA A 72 -11.33 1.82 -0.36
C ALA A 72 -9.95 1.18 -0.54
N TYR A 73 -9.63 0.64 -1.72
CA TYR A 73 -8.30 0.10 -2.00
C TYR A 73 -7.21 1.17 -1.98
N LEU A 74 -7.46 2.34 -2.58
CA LEU A 74 -6.52 3.45 -2.57
C LEU A 74 -6.28 3.97 -1.16
N ASN A 75 -7.34 4.11 -0.36
CA ASN A 75 -7.22 4.52 1.03
C ASN A 75 -6.47 3.48 1.87
N PHE A 76 -6.75 2.20 1.66
CA PHE A 76 -6.05 1.13 2.37
C PHE A 76 -4.55 1.11 2.00
N LEU A 77 -4.22 1.27 0.72
CA LEU A 77 -2.83 1.40 0.28
C LEU A 77 -2.15 2.61 0.94
N HIS A 78 -2.83 3.76 1.00
CA HIS A 78 -2.30 4.96 1.63
C HIS A 78 -1.96 4.73 3.11
N VAL A 79 -2.88 4.13 3.87
CA VAL A 79 -2.65 3.81 5.29
C VAL A 79 -1.48 2.84 5.47
N LEU A 80 -1.36 1.82 4.61
CA LEU A 80 -0.23 0.88 4.68
C LEU A 80 1.10 1.54 4.33
N LEU A 81 1.11 2.47 3.38
CA LEU A 81 2.32 3.24 3.05
C LEU A 81 2.72 4.15 4.21
N GLU A 82 1.76 4.82 4.84
CA GLU A 82 2.03 5.62 6.03
C GLU A 82 2.62 4.75 7.14
N ASP A 83 2.03 3.60 7.45
CA ASP A 83 2.55 2.66 8.46
C ASP A 83 3.98 2.19 8.13
N PHE A 84 4.24 1.85 6.86
CA PHE A 84 5.54 1.38 6.40
C PHE A 84 6.64 2.46 6.39
N PHE A 85 6.30 3.73 6.15
CA PHE A 85 7.29 4.81 6.13
C PHE A 85 7.35 5.60 7.44
N SER A 86 6.43 5.36 8.39
CA SER A 86 6.44 5.99 9.73
C SER A 86 7.36 5.27 10.73
N ILE A 87 8.31 4.49 10.25
CA ILE A 87 9.19 3.62 11.06
C ILE A 87 10.14 4.42 11.97
N ASP A 88 10.22 5.75 11.85
CA ASP A 88 10.86 6.61 12.86
C ASP A 88 10.20 6.52 14.26
N ASP A 89 8.97 5.97 14.39
CA ASP A 89 8.32 5.65 15.68
C ASP A 89 8.41 4.15 16.07
N PHE A 90 9.12 3.32 15.31
CA PHE A 90 9.24 1.88 15.54
C PHE A 90 10.49 1.53 16.39
N GLU A 91 10.69 2.20 17.53
CA GLU A 91 11.62 1.79 18.60
C GLU A 91 11.14 0.50 19.34
N GLY A 92 10.54 -0.47 18.66
CA GLY A 92 9.71 -1.46 19.36
C GLY A 92 9.47 -2.82 18.73
N PHE A 93 10.24 -3.22 17.72
CA PHE A 93 10.60 -4.64 17.62
C PHE A 93 12.00 -4.77 18.20
N GLU A 94 12.07 -4.73 19.54
CA GLU A 94 13.13 -5.48 20.21
C GLU A 94 13.03 -6.90 19.67
N GLU A 95 14.06 -7.29 18.94
CA GLU A 95 14.44 -8.67 18.76
C GLU A 95 14.37 -9.29 20.16
N VAL A 96 13.33 -10.09 20.42
CA VAL A 96 13.36 -11.02 21.54
C VAL A 96 14.45 -12.02 21.16
N GLU A 97 15.69 -11.65 21.49
CA GLU A 97 16.76 -12.61 21.72
C GLU A 97 16.20 -13.58 22.75
N ASP A 98 15.81 -14.76 22.24
CA ASP A 98 15.44 -15.92 23.03
C ASP A 98 16.71 -16.46 23.69
N ASP A 99 17.26 -15.66 24.62
CA ASP A 99 18.27 -16.09 25.59
C ASP A 99 17.56 -16.93 26.66
N GLU A 100 17.10 -18.12 26.28
CA GLU A 100 16.92 -19.22 27.22
C GLU A 100 18.29 -19.89 27.45
N ASP A 101 19.13 -19.19 28.22
CA ASP A 101 20.25 -19.78 28.93
C ASP A 101 19.71 -20.34 30.27
N ASP A 102 19.60 -21.67 30.35
CA ASP A 102 19.86 -22.56 31.50
C ASP A 102 18.89 -23.76 31.57
N GLU A 103 19.42 -24.96 31.30
CA GLU A 103 19.46 -26.07 32.27
C GLU A 103 20.08 -27.34 31.64
N LYS A 104 21.42 -27.51 31.79
CA LYS A 104 22.08 -28.69 32.41
C LYS A 104 23.59 -28.79 32.17
#